data_AF-A0A1B0C8T0-F1
#
_entry.id   AF-A0A1B0C8T0-F1
#
_cell.length_a   1.000
_cell.length_b   1.000
_cell.length_c   1.000
_cell.angle_alpha   90.00
_cell.angle_beta   90.00
_cell.angle_gamma   90.00
#
_symmetry.space_group_name_H-M   'P 1'
#
loop_
_entity.id
_entity.type
_entity.pdbx_description
1 polymer ?
#
loop_
_entity_poly.entity_id
_entity_poly.type
_entity_poly.pdbx_seq_one_letter_code
_entity_poly.pdbx_strand_id
1 'polypeptide(L)'
;MAKLGYMVLETQFHGRPLPNVTWWHESTLLKSHSMVLSEKRVKSILQLEKLQRSHLHMVLTCQASNNNVTTPISSSVTLDLNLRPLRVKLLVRPLRVKLLGENRPLSADSTYELWCEVAGAKPAPTITWWKGSMPMRNTRELNCL
;
A
#
# COMPACT_ATOMS: atom_id res chain seq x y z
N MET A 1 -13.50 -7.49 9.03
CA MET A 1 -12.66 -6.83 10.05
C MET A 1 -11.43 -6.24 9.38
N ALA A 2 -11.20 -4.92 9.49
CA ALA A 2 -9.98 -4.29 8.97
C ALA A 2 -8.82 -4.64 9.92
N LYS A 3 -7.81 -5.37 9.42
CA LYS A 3 -6.56 -5.58 10.16
C LYS A 3 -5.85 -4.23 10.26
N LEU A 4 -5.78 -3.65 11.46
CA LEU A 4 -4.98 -2.46 11.72
C LEU A 4 -3.51 -2.87 11.65
N GLY A 5 -2.79 -2.37 10.66
CA GLY A 5 -1.33 -2.48 10.58
C GLY A 5 -0.69 -1.30 11.30
N TYR A 6 0.39 -1.57 12.04
CA TYR A 6 1.27 -0.53 12.57
C TYR A 6 2.64 -0.64 11.91
N MET A 7 3.38 0.45 11.89
CA MET A 7 4.76 0.51 11.40
C MET A 7 5.62 1.30 12.37
N VAL A 8 6.84 0.80 12.62
CA VAL A 8 7.84 1.46 13.44
C VAL A 8 9.08 1.70 12.60
N LEU A 9 9.54 2.95 12.56
CA LEU A 9 10.76 3.36 11.88
C LEU A 9 11.75 3.86 12.92
N GLU A 10 12.99 3.39 12.82
CA GLU A 10 14.05 3.74 13.75
C GLU A 10 15.24 4.33 13.00
N THR A 11 15.80 5.41 13.54
CA THR A 11 17.02 6.02 13.03
C THR A 11 17.99 6.27 14.17
N GLN A 12 19.28 6.26 13.85
CA GLN A 12 20.33 6.56 14.82
C GLN A 12 21.32 7.52 14.18
N PHE A 13 21.67 8.57 14.91
CA PHE A 13 22.58 9.62 14.45
C PHE A 13 23.69 9.85 15.47
N HIS A 14 24.88 10.15 14.94
CA HIS A 14 26.07 10.44 15.72
C HIS A 14 26.50 11.89 15.44
N GLY A 15 26.82 12.67 16.48
CA GLY A 15 27.25 14.06 16.31
C GLY A 15 27.75 14.74 17.58
N ARG A 16 28.53 15.81 17.40
CA ARG A 16 28.94 16.77 18.45
C ARG A 16 28.77 18.19 17.88
N PRO A 17 27.92 19.06 18.44
CA PRO A 17 26.94 18.80 19.52
C PRO A 17 25.97 17.65 19.21
N LEU A 18 25.29 17.12 20.23
CA LEU A 18 24.33 16.04 20.06
C LEU A 18 23.21 16.49 19.10
N PRO A 19 22.90 15.74 18.02
CA PRO A 19 21.91 16.19 17.06
C PRO A 19 20.49 16.07 17.60
N ASN A 20 19.64 17.02 17.24
CA ASN A 20 18.20 16.92 17.37
C ASN A 20 17.63 16.23 16.12
N VAL A 21 16.77 15.23 16.32
CA VAL A 21 16.18 14.42 15.23
C VAL A 21 14.68 14.61 15.19
N THR A 22 14.19 14.94 14.00
CA THR A 22 12.78 15.20 13.70
C THR A 22 12.31 14.34 12.53
N TRP A 23 11.01 14.05 12.48
CA TRP A 23 10.39 13.27 11.42
C TRP A 23 9.34 14.10 10.68
N TRP A 24 9.35 14.01 9.36
CA TRP A 24 8.53 14.84 8.49
C TRP A 24 7.82 14.00 7.45
N HIS A 25 6.60 14.41 7.13
CA HIS A 25 5.92 14.04 5.90
C HIS A 25 5.56 15.32 5.17
N GLU A 26 6.14 15.52 3.98
CA GLU A 26 6.10 16.80 3.27
C GLU A 26 6.60 17.93 4.20
N SER A 27 5.77 18.92 4.50
CA SER A 27 6.07 20.02 5.43
C SER A 27 5.51 19.80 6.85
N THR A 28 4.91 18.64 7.13
CA THR A 28 4.26 18.35 8.41
C THR A 28 5.21 17.61 9.34
N LEU A 29 5.45 18.17 10.53
CA LEU A 29 6.20 17.51 11.59
C LEU A 29 5.36 16.40 12.22
N LEU A 30 5.94 15.20 12.31
CA LEU A 30 5.31 14.03 12.90
C LEU A 30 5.78 13.84 14.34
N LYS A 31 4.87 13.34 15.19
CA LYS A 31 5.20 13.01 16.57
C LYS A 31 6.09 11.76 16.61
N SER A 32 7.31 11.92 17.11
CA SER A 32 8.29 10.84 17.30
C SER A 32 8.84 10.84 18.73
N HIS A 33 9.45 9.74 19.12
CA HIS A 33 10.14 9.61 20.38
C HIS A 33 11.66 9.55 20.15
N SER A 34 12.42 10.44 20.79
CA SER A 34 13.89 10.47 20.70
C SER A 34 14.52 10.07 22.04
N MET A 35 15.57 9.25 21.97
CA MET A 35 16.31 8.70 23.10
C MET A 35 17.79 9.03 22.95
N VAL A 36 18.40 9.62 23.97
CA VAL A 36 19.85 9.82 24.02
C VAL A 36 20.51 8.50 24.44
N LEU A 37 21.35 7.94 23.57
CA LEU A 37 22.06 6.69 23.83
C LEU A 37 23.43 6.93 24.48
N SER A 38 24.09 8.05 24.14
CA SER A 38 25.33 8.51 24.76
C SER A 38 25.56 9.99 24.45
N GLU A 39 26.65 10.60 24.95
CA GLU A 39 26.98 12.03 24.73
C GLU A 39 27.03 12.48 23.25
N LYS A 40 27.18 11.53 22.31
CA LYS A 40 27.25 11.79 20.87
C LYS A 40 26.15 11.11 20.07
N ARG A 41 25.32 10.28 20.68
CA ARG A 41 24.45 9.34 19.97
C ARG A 41 23.01 9.50 20.39
N VAL A 42 22.14 9.62 19.41
CA VAL A 42 20.70 9.72 19.59
C VAL A 42 20.00 8.71 18.70
N LYS A 43 18.96 8.08 19.23
CA LYS A 43 18.03 7.22 18.49
C LYS A 43 16.69 7.93 18.40
N SER A 44 16.04 7.92 17.24
CA SER A 44 14.68 8.44 17.08
C SER A 44 13.78 7.37 16.49
N ILE A 45 12.58 7.25 17.05
CA ILE A 45 11.58 6.23 16.74
C ILE A 45 10.28 6.94 16.33
N LEU A 46 9.81 6.66 15.11
CA LEU A 46 8.51 7.08 14.60
C LEU A 46 7.58 5.87 14.57
N GLN A 47 6.42 5.98 15.22
CA GLN A 47 5.39 4.94 15.25
C GLN A 47 4.12 5.42 14.55
N LEU A 48 3.70 4.69 13.52
CA LEU A 48 2.43 4.88 12.83
C LEU A 48 1.46 3.77 13.27
N GLU A 49 0.51 4.10 14.14
CA GLU A 49 -0.37 3.11 14.79
C GLU A 49 -1.49 2.58 13.88
N LYS A 50 -1.98 3.41 12.97
CA LYS A 50 -3.12 3.10 12.10
C LYS A 50 -2.76 3.36 10.65
N LEU A 51 -2.11 2.38 10.02
CA LEU A 51 -1.85 2.45 8.59
C LEU A 51 -3.16 2.46 7.80
N GLN A 52 -3.30 3.47 6.94
CA GLN A 52 -4.42 3.64 6.03
C GLN A 52 -3.96 3.47 4.58
N ARG A 53 -4.90 3.22 3.68
CA ARG A 53 -4.63 3.09 2.24
C ARG A 53 -4.04 4.37 1.65
N SER A 54 -4.38 5.53 2.22
CA SER A 54 -3.85 6.84 1.86
C SER A 54 -2.36 7.00 2.18
N HIS A 55 -1.78 6.16 3.04
CA HIS A 55 -0.34 6.18 3.32
C HIS A 55 0.48 5.43 2.25
N LEU A 56 -0.14 4.87 1.22
CA LEU A 56 0.58 4.27 0.10
C LEU A 56 1.41 5.35 -0.61
N HIS A 57 2.70 5.07 -0.81
CA HIS A 57 3.70 5.99 -1.36
C HIS A 57 3.95 7.26 -0.53
N MET A 58 3.49 7.28 0.73
CA MET A 58 3.82 8.34 1.68
C MET A 58 5.34 8.39 1.89
N VAL A 59 5.96 9.57 1.78
CA VAL A 59 7.41 9.75 1.94
C VAL A 59 7.72 10.30 3.32
N LEU A 60 8.34 9.48 4.16
CA LEU A 60 8.73 9.84 5.51
C LEU A 60 10.19 10.22 5.53
N THR A 61 10.50 11.42 6.02
CA THR A 61 11.85 11.96 6.06
C THR A 61 12.28 12.17 7.50
N CYS A 62 13.38 11.53 7.90
CA CYS A 62 14.06 11.89 9.13
C CYS A 62 15.06 13.01 8.84
N GLN A 63 15.16 13.98 9.75
CA GLN A 63 16.08 15.11 9.63
C GLN A 63 16.82 15.29 10.95
N ALA A 64 18.16 15.33 10.87
CA ALA A 64 19.05 15.52 12.01
C ALA A 64 19.81 16.85 11.89
N SER A 65 19.71 17.68 12.92
CA SER A 65 20.41 18.97 13.02
C SER A 65 21.22 19.04 14.32
N ASN A 66 22.51 19.35 14.22
CA ASN A 66 23.42 19.49 15.36
C ASN A 66 23.85 20.94 15.65
N ASN A 67 23.56 21.88 14.76
CA ASN A 67 23.86 23.30 14.91
C ASN A 67 23.01 24.14 13.93
N ASN A 68 23.07 25.48 14.06
CA ASN A 68 22.30 26.42 13.22
C ASN A 68 23.09 26.98 12.02
N VAL A 69 24.29 26.45 11.75
CA VAL A 69 25.20 26.95 10.69
C VAL A 69 25.20 26.03 9.48
N THR A 70 25.15 24.72 9.69
CA THR A 70 25.16 23.71 8.63
C THR A 70 23.75 23.26 8.28
N THR A 71 23.54 22.94 7.01
CA THR A 71 22.29 22.31 6.56
C THR A 71 22.08 20.97 7.26
N PRO A 72 20.89 20.71 7.84
CA PRO A 72 20.59 19.42 8.45
C PRO A 72 20.71 18.27 7.44
N ILE A 73 21.16 17.11 7.91
CA ILE A 73 21.18 15.90 7.10
C ILE A 73 19.81 15.22 7.17
N SER A 74 19.38 14.63 6.05
CA SER A 74 18.09 13.96 5.98
C SER A 74 18.17 12.63 5.23
N SER A 75 17.32 11.70 5.62
CA SER A 75 17.10 10.44 4.89
C SER A 75 15.61 10.18 4.78
N SER A 76 15.17 9.71 3.62
CA SER A 76 13.75 9.48 3.34
C SER A 76 13.48 8.01 3.02
N VAL A 77 12.29 7.56 3.40
CA VAL A 77 11.74 6.24 3.04
C VAL A 77 10.34 6.41 2.47
N THR A 78 10.05 5.70 1.38
CA THR A 78 8.73 5.67 0.78
C THR A 78 7.98 4.45 1.27
N LEU A 79 6.76 4.63 1.77
CA LEU A 79 5.94 3.53 2.22
C LEU A 79 5.35 2.77 1.03
N ASP A 80 5.64 1.48 0.93
CA ASP A 80 4.95 0.57 0.03
C ASP A 80 4.02 -0.35 0.85
N LEU A 81 2.74 -0.37 0.51
CA LEU A 81 1.70 -1.03 1.29
C LEU A 81 1.06 -2.17 0.50
N ASN A 82 0.92 -3.31 1.17
CA ASN A 82 0.11 -4.42 0.66
C ASN A 82 -1.37 -4.21 1.02
N LEU A 83 -2.16 -3.81 0.02
CA LEU A 83 -3.56 -3.49 0.13
C LEU A 83 -4.42 -4.57 -0.54
N ARG A 84 -5.34 -5.15 0.22
CA ARG A 84 -6.37 -6.05 -0.32
C ARG A 84 -7.28 -5.33 -1.31
N PRO A 85 -7.85 -6.05 -2.30
CA PRO A 85 -8.87 -5.50 -3.20
C PRO A 85 -10.04 -4.89 -2.43
N LEU A 86 -10.57 -3.78 -2.93
CA LEU A 86 -11.82 -3.19 -2.42
C LEU A 86 -13.05 -3.81 -3.08
N ARG A 87 -12.90 -4.19 -4.35
CA ARG A 87 -14.01 -4.65 -5.17
C ARG A 87 -13.52 -5.69 -6.17
N VAL A 88 -14.32 -6.74 -6.31
CA VAL A 88 -14.19 -7.77 -7.35
C VAL A 88 -15.55 -7.89 -8.02
N LYS A 89 -15.63 -7.73 -9.35
CA LYS A 89 -16.86 -7.95 -10.12
C LYS A 89 -16.61 -8.98 -11.21
N LEU A 90 -17.48 -9.98 -11.29
CA LEU A 90 -17.56 -10.91 -12.40
C LEU A 90 -18.62 -10.39 -13.40
N LEU A 91 -18.24 -10.24 -14.66
CA LEU A 91 -19.12 -9.84 -15.75
C LEU A 91 -19.13 -10.94 -16.83
N VAL A 92 -20.26 -11.10 -17.51
CA VAL A 92 -20.46 -12.11 -18.56
C VAL A 92 -20.97 -11.42 -19.83
N ARG A 93 -20.37 -11.72 -21.00
CA ARG A 93 -20.75 -11.19 -22.31
C ARG A 93 -20.90 -12.33 -23.35
N PRO A 94 -21.72 -12.20 -24.41
CA PRO A 94 -22.67 -11.12 -24.69
C PRO A 94 -23.96 -11.26 -23.87
N LEU A 95 -24.50 -10.15 -23.39
CA LEU A 95 -25.76 -10.07 -22.62
C LEU A 95 -27.00 -10.22 -23.52
N ARG A 96 -26.96 -11.10 -24.53
CA ARG A 96 -27.88 -11.07 -25.69
C ARG A 96 -29.28 -11.63 -25.47
N VAL A 97 -29.67 -11.96 -24.25
CA VAL A 97 -31.08 -12.25 -23.96
C VAL A 97 -31.50 -11.48 -22.72
N LYS A 98 -32.40 -10.50 -22.91
CA LYS A 98 -33.17 -9.87 -21.85
C LYS A 98 -34.17 -10.90 -21.30
N LEU A 99 -33.70 -11.82 -20.45
CA LEU A 99 -34.59 -12.53 -19.54
C LEU A 99 -34.48 -11.81 -18.20
N LEU A 100 -35.61 -11.25 -17.76
CA LEU A 100 -35.78 -10.56 -16.48
C LEU A 100 -35.50 -11.56 -15.35
N GLY A 101 -34.49 -11.30 -14.51
CA GLY A 101 -34.18 -12.11 -13.32
C GLY A 101 -32.73 -11.96 -12.81
N GLU A 102 -32.53 -12.02 -11.50
CA GLU A 102 -31.23 -11.87 -10.81
C GLU A 102 -30.24 -13.05 -11.01
N ASN A 103 -30.70 -14.19 -11.54
CA ASN A 103 -29.88 -15.35 -11.87
C ASN A 103 -30.03 -15.73 -13.35
N ARG A 104 -29.05 -15.37 -14.19
CA ARG A 104 -29.05 -15.75 -15.63
C ARG A 104 -28.31 -17.07 -15.85
N PRO A 105 -29.00 -18.19 -16.09
CA PRO A 105 -28.34 -19.42 -16.49
C PRO A 105 -27.66 -19.22 -17.86
N LEU A 106 -26.49 -19.85 -18.04
CA LEU A 106 -25.82 -19.89 -19.33
C LEU A 106 -26.49 -20.95 -20.21
N SER A 107 -26.88 -20.59 -21.43
CA SER A 107 -27.42 -21.55 -22.40
C SER A 107 -26.34 -22.49 -22.90
N ALA A 108 -26.70 -23.76 -23.08
CA ALA A 108 -25.86 -24.74 -23.76
C ALA A 108 -25.51 -24.27 -25.18
N ASP A 109 -24.38 -24.76 -25.70
CA ASP A 109 -23.88 -24.49 -27.06
C ASP A 109 -23.62 -23.01 -27.40
N SER A 110 -23.63 -22.14 -26.38
CA SER A 110 -23.34 -20.72 -26.50
C SER A 110 -21.95 -20.40 -25.96
N THR A 111 -21.22 -19.54 -26.66
CA THR A 111 -19.90 -19.05 -26.22
C THR A 111 -20.07 -17.77 -25.41
N TYR A 112 -19.42 -17.71 -24.25
CA TYR A 112 -19.44 -16.55 -23.36
C TYR A 112 -18.03 -16.09 -23.01
N GLU A 113 -17.85 -14.79 -22.92
CA GLU A 113 -16.67 -14.15 -22.36
C GLU A 113 -16.92 -13.79 -20.90
N LEU A 114 -16.00 -14.21 -20.03
CA LEU A 114 -16.00 -13.88 -18.61
C LEU A 114 -14.94 -12.81 -18.35
N TRP A 115 -15.33 -11.81 -17.58
CA TRP A 115 -14.48 -10.68 -17.22
C TRP A 115 -14.44 -10.54 -15.70
N CYS A 116 -13.24 -10.45 -15.12
CA CYS A 116 -13.05 -10.20 -13.70
C CYS A 116 -12.41 -8.83 -13.53
N GLU A 117 -13.18 -7.89 -13.00
CA GLU A 117 -12.71 -6.55 -12.70
C GLU A 117 -12.34 -6.47 -11.21
N VAL A 118 -11.06 -6.25 -10.92
CA VAL A 118 -10.55 -6.11 -9.55
C VAL A 118 -10.03 -4.69 -9.35
N ALA A 119 -10.52 -4.00 -8.33
CA ALA A 119 -10.16 -2.60 -8.07
C ALA A 119 -9.57 -2.40 -6.67
N GLY A 120 -8.59 -1.50 -6.61
CA GLY A 120 -7.99 -0.98 -5.39
C GLY A 120 -6.86 -1.81 -4.78
N ALA A 121 -6.56 -3.00 -5.29
CA ALA A 121 -5.47 -3.82 -4.75
C ALA A 121 -4.08 -3.25 -5.05
N LYS A 122 -3.14 -3.41 -4.11
CA LYS A 122 -1.72 -3.11 -4.29
C LYS A 122 -0.87 -4.17 -3.58
N PRO A 123 0.11 -4.80 -4.25
CA PRO A 123 0.35 -4.75 -5.70
C PRO A 123 -0.85 -5.28 -6.51
N ALA A 124 -0.79 -5.16 -7.85
CA ALA A 124 -1.81 -5.72 -8.72
C ALA A 124 -1.96 -7.24 -8.45
N PRO A 125 -3.19 -7.75 -8.26
CA PRO A 125 -3.40 -9.13 -7.87
C PRO A 125 -3.41 -10.04 -9.09
N THR A 126 -2.82 -11.23 -8.98
CA THR A 126 -2.92 -12.26 -10.03
C THR A 126 -4.32 -12.87 -10.04
N ILE A 127 -4.97 -12.87 -11.20
CA ILE A 127 -6.30 -13.48 -11.40
C ILE A 127 -6.14 -14.86 -12.05
N THR A 128 -6.74 -15.88 -11.45
CA THR A 128 -6.78 -17.25 -12.01
C THR A 128 -8.21 -17.69 -12.25
N TRP A 129 -8.44 -18.37 -13.38
CA TRP A 129 -9.78 -18.80 -13.81
C TRP A 129 -9.88 -20.32 -13.84
N TRP A 130 -10.95 -20.85 -13.24
CA TRP A 130 -11.18 -22.27 -13.09
C TRP A 130 -12.64 -22.61 -13.41
N LYS A 131 -12.85 -23.75 -14.09
CA LYS A 131 -14.16 -24.37 -14.27
C LYS A 131 -14.15 -25.70 -13.53
N GLY A 132 -14.76 -25.73 -12.35
CA GLY A 132 -14.60 -26.86 -11.43
C GLY A 132 -13.12 -27.02 -11.05
N SER A 133 -12.56 -28.20 -11.30
CA SER A 133 -11.13 -28.50 -11.07
C SER A 133 -10.22 -28.19 -12.25
N MET A 134 -10.77 -27.71 -13.38
CA MET A 134 -9.99 -27.49 -14.60
C MET A 134 -9.58 -26.01 -14.75
N PRO A 135 -8.28 -25.69 -14.84
CA PRO A 135 -7.83 -24.32 -15.12
C PRO A 135 -8.19 -23.93 -16.56
N MET A 136 -8.68 -22.70 -16.73
CA MET A 136 -9.00 -22.16 -18.05
C MET A 136 -7.74 -21.66 -18.74
N ARG A 137 -7.55 -22.03 -20.01
CA ARG A 137 -6.31 -21.72 -20.77
C ARG A 137 -6.36 -20.40 -21.54
N ASN A 138 -7.54 -19.97 -22.00
CA ASN A 138 -7.71 -18.75 -22.78
C ASN A 138 -8.08 -17.58 -21.86
N THR A 139 -7.12 -17.17 -21.02
CA THR A 139 -7.26 -16.03 -20.10
C THR A 139 -6.34 -14.90 -20.53
N ARG A 140 -6.76 -13.66 -20.29
CA ARG A 140 -5.96 -12.46 -20.56
C ARG A 140 -6.13 -11.50 -19.39
N GLU A 141 -5.04 -10.93 -18.94
CA GLU A 141 -5.04 -9.88 -17.93
C GLU A 141 -4.92 -8.52 -18.63
N LEU A 142 -5.83 -7.61 -18.30
CA LEU A 142 -5.77 -6.22 -18.75
C LEU A 142 -5.56 -5.36 -17.52
N ASN A 143 -4.44 -4.63 -17.51
CA ASN A 143 -4.18 -3.67 -16.45
C ASN A 143 -5.03 -2.42 -16.69
N CYS A 144 -5.78 -2.00 -15.68
CA CYS A 144 -6.33 -0.65 -15.68
C CYS A 144 -5.16 0.34 -15.54
N LEU A 145 -5.01 1.24 -16.52
CA LEU A 145 -4.10 2.38 -16.47
C LEU A 145 -4.53 3.38 -15.38
#